data_AF-A0A7J6TF47-F1
#
_entry.id   AF-A0A7J6TF47-F1
#
_cell.length_a   1.000
_cell.length_b   1.000
_cell.length_c   1.000
_cell.angle_alpha   90.00
_cell.angle_beta   90.00
_cell.angle_gamma   90.00
#
_symmetry.space_group_name_H-M   'P 1'
#
loop_
_entity.id
_entity.type
_entity.pdbx_description
1 polymer ?
#
loop_
_entity_poly.entity_id
_entity_poly.type
_entity_poly.pdbx_seq_one_letter_code
_entity_poly.pdbx_strand_id
1 'polypeptide(L)'
;MNEKKAATGYDREKFRDLRNELGRLEARLERLIEDKQRLYSEVRNRVEFQYDSPGGFDRSRVKGVCAKLFDVKPEYAEYAKALEVAAGSRLYHICVDDPQTAKVLMSDPGSRQMRRRQNFVPLSKIQTRVPTPQQLAGARSAAASVDGECIPALEAVDCPECYSKVVEYLFGATFLCDTSDTGKAVTFHPQVRAKSVTRDGDSYDPSGSLTGGSSSGGNEYSVLRTLCEHFSRCKEERQLNGEIEQLNVEISRHQKSKGAWDNLDREHRDLDTQLGSVSCRIRSHPYHALHQEIEELNAQIEEHEKSIEELEVEKERLAADVDRLQEEVASLGGNQEEQIR
;
A
#
# COMPACT_ATOMS: atom_id res chain seq x y z
N MET A 1 0.56 -24.78 30.30
CA MET A 1 1.00 -25.02 28.91
C MET A 1 0.46 -23.97 27.93
N ASN A 2 -0.80 -23.54 28.04
CA ASN A 2 -1.30 -22.35 27.35
C ASN A 2 -0.47 -21.08 27.66
N GLU A 3 0.01 -20.92 28.89
CA GLU A 3 0.95 -19.84 29.25
C GLU A 3 2.30 -19.94 28.52
N LYS A 4 2.83 -21.15 28.29
CA LYS A 4 4.08 -21.36 27.52
C LYS A 4 3.87 -21.11 26.02
N LYS A 5 2.69 -21.44 25.48
CA LYS A 5 2.29 -21.13 24.09
C LYS A 5 2.02 -19.62 23.90
N ALA A 6 1.48 -18.94 24.91
CA ALA A 6 1.32 -17.48 24.91
C ALA A 6 2.67 -16.75 25.07
N ALA A 7 3.61 -17.32 25.82
CA ALA A 7 4.94 -16.76 26.03
C ALA A 7 5.81 -16.72 24.76
N THR A 8 5.50 -17.48 23.71
CA THR A 8 6.22 -17.40 22.43
C THR A 8 5.85 -16.14 21.62
N GLY A 9 4.80 -15.42 22.00
CA GLY A 9 4.33 -14.21 21.33
C GLY A 9 3.82 -14.44 19.90
N TYR A 10 3.58 -15.70 19.52
CA TYR A 10 3.04 -16.04 18.20
C TYR A 10 1.51 -15.99 18.21
N ASP A 11 0.96 -15.09 17.39
CA ASP A 11 -0.46 -15.01 17.10
C ASP A 11 -0.71 -15.51 15.67
N ARG A 12 -1.49 -16.59 15.57
CA ARG A 12 -1.81 -17.25 14.30
C ARG A 12 -2.73 -16.39 13.43
N GLU A 13 -3.65 -15.64 14.03
CA GLU A 13 -4.56 -14.76 13.27
C GLU A 13 -3.77 -13.58 12.72
N LYS A 14 -2.98 -12.92 13.58
CA LYS A 14 -2.11 -11.84 13.15
C LYS A 14 -1.14 -12.26 12.03
N PHE A 15 -0.52 -13.43 12.13
CA PHE A 15 0.38 -13.92 11.07
C PHE A 15 -0.35 -14.20 9.75
N ARG A 16 -1.58 -14.73 9.81
CA ARG A 16 -2.43 -14.92 8.64
C ARG A 16 -2.80 -13.57 8.01
N ASP A 17 -3.15 -12.59 8.82
CA ASP A 17 -3.56 -11.27 8.35
C ASP A 17 -2.40 -10.51 7.70
N LEU A 18 -1.20 -10.57 8.28
CA LEU A 18 0.02 -10.00 7.67
C LEU A 18 0.32 -10.64 6.30
N ARG A 19 0.17 -11.96 6.15
CA ARG A 19 0.36 -12.63 4.86
C ARG A 19 -0.72 -12.27 3.83
N ASN A 20 -1.97 -12.12 4.27
CA ASN A 20 -3.05 -11.68 3.39
C ASN A 20 -2.81 -10.26 2.91
N GLU A 21 -2.35 -9.37 3.79
CA GLU A 21 -2.01 -7.99 3.44
C GLU A 21 -0.82 -7.93 2.48
N LEU A 22 0.20 -8.76 2.69
CA LEU A 22 1.33 -8.88 1.75
C LEU A 22 0.83 -9.24 0.36
N GLY A 23 -0.01 -10.27 0.23
CA GLY A 23 -0.56 -10.67 -1.06
C GLY A 23 -1.42 -9.58 -1.72
N ARG A 24 -2.09 -8.73 -0.94
CA ARG A 24 -2.83 -7.56 -1.47
C ARG A 24 -1.90 -6.48 -2.00
N LEU A 25 -0.83 -6.16 -1.26
CA LEU A 25 0.16 -5.17 -1.67
C LEU A 25 0.96 -5.64 -2.89
N GLU A 26 1.34 -6.92 -2.94
CA GLU A 26 1.98 -7.54 -4.11
C GLU A 26 1.08 -7.49 -5.36
N ALA A 27 -0.19 -7.86 -5.24
CA ALA A 27 -1.14 -7.77 -6.35
C ALA A 27 -1.39 -6.32 -6.80
N ARG A 28 -1.33 -5.35 -5.88
CA ARG A 28 -1.38 -3.92 -6.23
C ARG A 28 -0.11 -3.47 -6.95
N LEU A 29 1.05 -3.95 -6.51
CA LEU A 29 2.35 -3.64 -7.12
C LEU A 29 2.41 -4.17 -8.55
N GLU A 30 1.94 -5.38 -8.81
CA GLU A 30 1.89 -5.97 -10.15
C GLU A 30 1.07 -5.09 -11.11
N ARG A 31 -0.15 -4.71 -10.72
CA ARG A 31 -1.00 -3.80 -11.53
C ARG A 31 -0.33 -2.46 -11.77
N LEU A 32 0.31 -1.91 -10.74
CA LEU A 32 1.00 -0.63 -10.83
C LEU A 32 2.19 -0.68 -11.80
N ILE A 33 2.92 -1.80 -11.82
CA ILE A 33 4.02 -2.04 -12.77
C ILE A 33 3.47 -2.13 -14.20
N GLU A 34 2.37 -2.85 -14.41
CA GLU A 34 1.71 -2.95 -15.73
C GLU A 34 1.26 -1.59 -16.24
N ASP A 35 0.57 -0.80 -15.40
CA ASP A 35 0.11 0.55 -15.74
C ASP A 35 1.29 1.48 -16.04
N LYS A 36 2.34 1.45 -15.22
CA LYS A 36 3.58 2.21 -15.43
C LYS A 36 4.22 1.88 -16.78
N GLN A 37 4.32 0.59 -17.12
CA GLN A 37 4.90 0.13 -18.38
C GLN A 37 4.06 0.55 -19.57
N ARG A 38 2.73 0.44 -19.46
CA ARG A 38 1.79 0.90 -20.48
C ARG A 38 1.98 2.38 -20.77
N LEU A 39 1.91 3.24 -19.75
CA LEU A 39 2.10 4.69 -19.89
C LEU A 39 3.45 5.03 -20.53
N TYR A 40 4.54 4.40 -20.07
CA TYR A 40 5.86 4.65 -20.64
C TYR A 40 5.94 4.22 -22.12
N SER A 41 5.33 3.10 -22.48
CA SER A 41 5.36 2.58 -23.85
C SER A 41 4.71 3.52 -24.87
N GLU A 42 3.68 4.27 -24.47
CA GLU A 42 2.98 5.24 -25.32
C GLU A 42 3.88 6.40 -25.74
N VAL A 43 4.78 6.84 -24.84
CA VAL A 43 5.67 7.99 -25.07
C VAL A 43 7.11 7.60 -25.38
N ARG A 44 7.51 6.35 -25.14
CA ARG A 44 8.89 5.85 -25.23
C ARG A 44 9.63 6.31 -26.48
N ASN A 45 9.00 6.18 -27.65
CA ASN A 45 9.62 6.51 -28.94
C ASN A 45 9.96 8.01 -29.09
N ARG A 46 9.32 8.89 -28.31
CA ARG A 46 9.56 10.34 -28.33
C ARG A 46 10.54 10.79 -27.24
N VAL A 47 10.59 10.07 -26.12
CA VAL A 47 11.30 10.49 -24.90
C VAL A 47 12.57 9.67 -24.63
N GLU A 48 12.85 8.65 -25.43
CA GLU A 48 14.04 7.80 -25.31
C GLU A 48 15.02 8.02 -26.47
N PHE A 49 16.24 8.41 -26.10
CA PHE A 49 17.36 8.53 -27.03
C PHE A 49 18.20 7.25 -27.01
N GLN A 50 18.05 6.43 -28.03
CA GLN A 50 18.78 5.19 -28.25
C GLN A 50 19.91 5.45 -29.24
N TYR A 51 21.15 5.23 -28.80
CA TYR A 51 22.34 5.37 -29.62
C TYR A 51 23.33 4.23 -29.34
N ASP A 52 24.10 3.89 -30.36
CA ASP A 52 25.22 2.98 -30.24
C ASP A 52 26.39 3.76 -29.67
N SER A 53 26.95 3.27 -28.57
CA SER A 53 28.03 3.96 -27.88
C SER A 53 29.32 3.80 -28.69
N PRO A 54 29.97 4.90 -29.11
CA PRO A 54 31.28 4.81 -29.74
C PRO A 54 32.28 4.12 -28.79
N GLY A 55 33.29 3.45 -29.34
CA GLY A 55 34.29 2.75 -28.52
C GLY A 55 35.00 3.68 -27.54
N GLY A 56 34.95 3.36 -26.24
CA GLY A 56 35.54 4.18 -25.17
C GLY A 56 34.75 5.44 -24.80
N PHE A 57 33.52 5.62 -25.31
CA PHE A 57 32.66 6.74 -24.96
C PHE A 57 32.01 6.55 -23.59
N ASP A 58 32.11 7.57 -22.74
CA ASP A 58 31.38 7.61 -21.47
C ASP A 58 29.92 8.01 -21.70
N ARG A 59 29.01 7.04 -21.50
CA ARG A 59 27.56 7.24 -21.65
C ARG A 59 26.98 8.27 -20.67
N SER A 60 27.64 8.51 -19.54
CA SER A 60 27.18 9.47 -18.51
C SER A 60 27.16 10.92 -19.02
N ARG A 61 27.89 11.20 -20.11
CA ARG A 61 27.95 12.50 -20.78
C ARG A 61 26.65 12.85 -21.51
N VAL A 62 25.84 11.85 -21.84
CA VAL A 62 24.48 12.03 -22.38
C VAL A 62 23.49 12.01 -21.22
N LYS A 63 22.91 13.17 -20.90
CA LYS A 63 21.98 13.31 -19.77
C LYS A 63 20.58 12.80 -20.12
N GLY A 64 20.24 12.80 -21.40
CA GLY A 64 18.99 12.26 -21.93
C GLY A 64 18.12 13.33 -22.59
N VAL A 65 16.88 12.98 -22.91
CA VAL A 65 15.90 13.89 -23.53
C VAL A 65 15.41 14.90 -22.50
N CYS A 66 15.29 16.18 -22.89
CA CYS A 66 14.93 17.28 -21.99
C CYS A 66 13.61 17.01 -21.23
N ALA A 67 12.63 16.37 -21.86
CA ALA A 67 11.36 15.96 -21.26
C ALA A 67 11.48 15.12 -19.97
N LYS A 68 12.62 14.46 -19.73
CA LYS A 68 12.86 13.59 -18.57
C LYS A 68 13.75 14.24 -17.51
N LEU A 69 14.16 15.50 -17.70
CA LEU A 69 15.11 16.21 -16.82
C LEU A 69 14.45 17.16 -15.83
N PHE A 70 13.12 17.26 -15.87
CA PHE A 70 12.30 18.05 -14.97
C PHE A 70 10.98 17.33 -14.68
N ASP A 71 10.35 17.70 -13.58
CA ASP A 71 8.99 17.31 -13.19
C ASP A 71 8.07 18.53 -13.27
N VAL A 72 6.78 18.30 -13.54
CA VAL A 72 5.74 19.33 -13.35
C VAL A 72 5.26 19.27 -11.91
N LYS A 73 5.17 20.43 -11.24
CA LYS A 73 4.69 20.46 -9.87
C LYS A 73 3.21 20.05 -9.82
N PRO A 74 2.76 19.28 -8.81
CA PRO A 74 1.39 18.79 -8.74
C PRO A 74 0.32 19.90 -8.77
N GLU A 75 0.61 21.05 -8.15
CA GLU A 75 -0.27 22.22 -8.12
C GLU A 75 -0.50 22.86 -9.51
N TYR A 76 0.40 22.60 -10.48
CA TYR A 76 0.29 23.09 -11.86
C TYR A 76 0.07 21.96 -12.87
N ALA A 77 -0.40 20.78 -12.44
CA ALA A 77 -0.63 19.64 -13.32
C ALA A 77 -1.59 19.96 -14.48
N GLU A 78 -2.53 20.88 -14.27
CA GLU A 78 -3.46 21.36 -15.30
C GLU A 78 -2.78 22.14 -16.43
N TYR A 79 -1.60 22.70 -16.19
CA TYR A 79 -0.78 23.40 -17.18
C TYR A 79 0.17 22.46 -17.94
N ALA A 80 0.11 21.14 -17.75
CA ALA A 80 0.99 20.19 -18.45
C ALA A 80 0.93 20.35 -19.99
N LYS A 81 -0.27 20.56 -20.54
CA LYS A 81 -0.46 20.84 -21.98
C LYS A 81 0.20 22.15 -22.39
N ALA A 82 0.00 23.21 -21.60
CA ALA A 82 0.58 24.52 -21.83
C ALA A 82 2.12 24.47 -21.80
N LEU A 83 2.70 23.73 -20.86
CA LEU A 83 4.15 23.49 -20.78
C LEU A 83 4.66 22.72 -22.01
N GLU A 84 3.91 21.74 -22.51
CA GLU A 84 4.30 20.99 -23.71
C GLU A 84 4.34 21.91 -24.94
N VAL A 85 3.35 22.78 -25.10
CA VAL A 85 3.30 23.80 -26.16
C VAL A 85 4.37 24.90 -25.97
N ALA A 86 4.65 25.28 -24.72
CA ALA A 86 5.68 26.25 -24.38
C ALA A 86 7.07 25.76 -24.81
N ALA A 87 7.42 24.51 -24.45
CA ALA A 87 8.65 23.87 -24.84
C ALA A 87 8.70 23.58 -26.35
N GLY A 88 7.60 23.08 -26.92
CA GLY A 88 7.49 22.70 -28.32
C GLY A 88 8.50 21.59 -28.68
N SER A 89 9.13 21.69 -29.85
CA SER A 89 10.13 20.72 -30.31
C SER A 89 11.35 20.62 -29.38
N ARG A 90 11.66 21.68 -28.61
CA ARG A 90 12.77 21.72 -27.65
C ARG A 90 12.64 20.67 -26.55
N LEU A 91 11.41 20.26 -26.26
CA LEU A 91 11.12 19.20 -25.28
C LEU A 91 11.84 17.88 -25.62
N TYR A 92 12.01 17.60 -26.91
CA TYR A 92 12.61 16.37 -27.42
C TYR A 92 14.12 16.50 -27.71
N HIS A 93 14.73 17.63 -27.40
CA HIS A 93 16.17 17.80 -27.60
C HIS A 93 16.97 16.94 -26.61
N ILE A 94 18.18 16.54 -27.01
CA ILE A 94 19.05 15.67 -26.23
C ILE A 94 20.05 16.52 -25.44
N CYS A 95 19.98 16.46 -24.13
CA CYS A 95 20.90 17.15 -23.25
C CYS A 95 22.21 16.38 -23.13
N VAL A 96 23.33 17.09 -23.32
CA VAL A 96 24.70 16.58 -23.16
C VAL A 96 25.51 17.51 -22.26
N ASP A 97 26.59 17.03 -21.68
CA ASP A 97 27.52 17.83 -20.89
C ASP A 97 28.16 18.99 -21.70
N ASP A 98 28.66 18.70 -22.90
CA ASP A 98 29.38 19.67 -23.72
C ASP A 98 29.26 19.47 -25.24
N PRO A 99 29.63 20.48 -26.05
CA PRO A 99 29.48 20.40 -27.51
C PRO A 99 30.32 19.32 -28.19
N GLN A 100 31.45 18.89 -27.61
CA GLN A 100 32.26 17.82 -28.17
C GLN A 100 31.55 16.47 -28.08
N THR A 101 30.83 16.23 -26.99
CA THR A 101 29.98 15.03 -26.84
C THR A 101 28.97 14.92 -27.97
N ALA A 102 28.28 16.02 -28.28
CA ALA A 102 27.35 16.04 -29.41
C ALA A 102 28.05 15.74 -30.75
N LYS A 103 29.25 16.31 -30.97
CA LYS A 103 30.03 16.04 -32.20
C LYS A 103 30.46 14.58 -32.31
N VAL A 104 30.93 13.98 -31.22
CA VAL A 104 31.32 12.56 -31.21
C VAL A 104 30.13 11.67 -31.57
N LEU A 105 28.97 11.95 -30.99
CA LEU A 105 27.73 11.23 -31.29
C LEU A 105 27.28 11.41 -32.76
N MET A 106 27.41 12.62 -33.31
CA MET A 106 27.06 12.88 -34.71
C MET A 106 28.03 12.22 -35.71
N SER A 107 29.31 12.10 -35.35
CA SER A 107 30.35 11.52 -36.22
C SER A 107 30.27 10.00 -36.36
N ASP A 108 29.57 9.32 -35.44
CA ASP A 108 29.35 7.87 -35.48
C ASP A 108 27.85 7.55 -35.66
N PRO A 109 27.34 7.56 -36.92
CA PRO A 109 25.92 7.40 -37.20
C PRO A 109 25.43 5.95 -37.11
N GLY A 110 26.14 5.07 -36.37
CA GLY A 110 25.83 3.64 -36.25
C GLY A 110 24.35 3.36 -35.94
N SER A 111 23.74 4.19 -35.10
CA SER A 111 22.36 4.00 -34.64
C SER A 111 21.28 4.58 -35.57
N ARG A 112 20.12 3.91 -35.62
CA ARG A 112 18.95 4.34 -36.41
C ARG A 112 18.43 5.73 -36.04
N GLN A 113 18.57 6.15 -34.79
CA GLN A 113 18.14 7.48 -34.35
C GLN A 113 19.12 8.58 -34.78
N MET A 114 20.42 8.28 -34.86
CA MET A 114 21.43 9.23 -35.38
C MET A 114 21.29 9.49 -36.89
N ARG A 115 20.56 8.62 -37.60
CA ARG A 115 20.19 8.82 -39.02
C ARG A 115 19.07 9.84 -39.23
N ARG A 116 18.42 10.30 -38.15
CA ARG A 116 17.43 11.38 -38.18
C ARG A 116 18.07 12.67 -37.66
N ARG A 117 17.52 13.81 -38.05
CA ARG A 117 17.96 15.11 -37.51
C ARG A 117 17.71 15.13 -36.00
N GLN A 118 18.78 15.25 -35.23
CA GLN A 118 18.75 15.40 -33.78
C GLN A 118 19.24 16.79 -33.37
N ASN A 119 18.63 17.36 -32.34
CA ASN A 119 19.08 18.61 -31.74
C ASN A 119 19.67 18.32 -30.36
N PHE A 120 20.91 18.76 -30.14
CA PHE A 120 21.62 18.57 -28.88
C PHE A 120 21.70 19.89 -28.11
N VAL A 121 21.58 19.79 -26.79
CA VAL A 121 21.62 20.92 -25.86
C VAL A 121 22.82 20.71 -24.91
N PRO A 122 23.95 21.38 -25.17
CA PRO A 122 25.14 21.26 -24.33
C PRO A 122 25.02 22.13 -23.07
N LEU A 123 25.02 21.50 -21.89
CA LEU A 123 24.90 22.18 -20.59
C LEU A 123 25.97 23.25 -20.35
N SER A 124 27.19 23.01 -20.83
CA SER A 124 28.30 23.96 -20.69
C SER A 124 28.16 25.25 -21.51
N LYS A 125 27.33 25.27 -22.57
CA LYS A 125 27.22 26.42 -23.49
C LYS A 125 25.79 26.91 -23.75
N ILE A 126 24.80 26.29 -23.10
CA ILE A 126 23.40 26.68 -23.27
C ILE A 126 23.21 28.13 -22.85
N GLN A 127 22.61 28.92 -23.74
CA GLN A 127 22.18 30.28 -23.43
C GLN A 127 20.75 30.24 -22.96
N THR A 128 20.50 30.88 -21.83
CA THR A 128 19.18 30.94 -21.21
C THR A 128 18.75 32.39 -21.09
N ARG A 129 17.43 32.59 -21.05
CA ARG A 129 16.82 33.88 -20.78
C ARG A 129 15.75 33.64 -19.75
N VAL A 130 15.76 34.44 -18.69
CA VAL A 130 14.74 34.44 -17.65
C VAL A 130 14.02 35.79 -17.66
N PRO A 131 12.75 35.86 -17.22
CA PRO A 131 12.02 37.12 -17.20
C PRO A 131 12.64 38.07 -16.18
N THR A 132 12.82 39.34 -16.55
CA THR A 132 13.30 40.35 -15.61
C THR A 132 12.20 40.71 -14.59
N PRO A 133 12.53 41.27 -13.41
CA PRO A 133 11.52 41.75 -12.45
C PRO A 133 10.50 42.71 -13.07
N GLN A 134 10.93 43.55 -14.02
CA GLN A 134 10.05 44.44 -14.75
C GLN A 134 9.09 43.69 -15.68
N GLN A 135 9.57 42.64 -16.37
CA GLN A 135 8.71 41.78 -17.19
C GLN A 135 7.70 41.02 -16.31
N LEU A 136 8.10 40.55 -15.14
CA LEU A 136 7.21 39.89 -14.19
C LEU A 136 6.11 40.83 -13.69
N ALA A 137 6.47 42.05 -13.29
CA ALA A 137 5.50 43.06 -12.86
C ALA A 137 4.55 43.46 -13.99
N GLY A 138 5.09 43.67 -15.20
CA GLY A 138 4.30 43.99 -16.39
C GLY A 138 3.32 42.86 -16.77
N ALA A 139 3.75 41.60 -16.65
CA ALA A 139 2.89 40.45 -16.94
C ALA A 139 1.73 40.36 -15.95
N ARG A 140 2.00 40.50 -14.65
CA ARG A 140 0.96 40.52 -13.61
C ARG A 140 -0.03 41.67 -13.81
N SER A 141 0.46 42.87 -14.14
CA SER A 141 -0.40 44.02 -14.43
C SER A 141 -1.25 43.82 -15.67
N ALA A 142 -0.70 43.22 -16.72
CA ALA A 142 -1.42 42.94 -17.96
C ALA A 142 -2.51 41.88 -17.75
N ALA A 143 -2.21 40.82 -16.99
CA ALA A 143 -3.19 39.79 -16.64
C ALA A 143 -4.34 40.36 -15.78
N ALA A 144 -4.01 41.17 -14.76
CA ALA A 144 -5.01 41.82 -13.92
C ALA A 144 -5.91 42.79 -14.69
N SER A 145 -5.45 43.37 -15.81
CA SER A 145 -6.26 44.28 -16.63
C SER A 145 -7.43 43.60 -17.37
N VAL A 146 -7.40 42.26 -17.45
CA VAL A 146 -8.43 41.43 -18.08
C VAL A 146 -9.02 40.42 -17.08
N ASP A 147 -8.90 40.69 -15.77
CA ASP A 147 -9.36 39.83 -14.68
C ASP A 147 -8.84 38.38 -14.78
N GLY A 148 -7.61 38.21 -15.28
CA GLY A 148 -6.98 36.91 -15.46
C GLY A 148 -5.67 36.73 -14.70
N GLU A 149 -5.15 35.50 -14.74
CA GLU A 149 -3.93 35.09 -14.05
C GLU A 149 -2.82 34.66 -15.00
N CYS A 150 -1.59 35.04 -14.65
CA CYS A 150 -0.40 34.57 -15.35
C CYS A 150 0.74 34.24 -14.40
N ILE A 151 1.52 33.22 -14.75
CA ILE A 151 2.73 32.83 -14.02
C ILE A 151 3.88 32.59 -15.01
N PRO A 152 5.14 32.76 -14.60
CA PRO A 152 6.27 32.30 -15.39
C PRO A 152 6.23 30.77 -15.53
N ALA A 153 6.49 30.23 -16.72
CA ALA A 153 6.50 28.78 -16.91
C ALA A 153 7.55 28.06 -16.05
N LEU A 154 8.61 28.77 -15.63
CA LEU A 154 9.62 28.27 -14.69
C LEU A 154 9.06 27.93 -13.30
N GLU A 155 7.98 28.58 -12.88
CA GLU A 155 7.38 28.36 -11.56
C GLU A 155 6.64 27.03 -11.50
N ALA A 156 6.13 26.55 -12.64
CA ALA A 156 5.31 25.34 -12.75
C ALA A 156 6.10 24.02 -12.76
N VAL A 157 7.43 24.09 -12.78
CA VAL A 157 8.31 22.94 -12.96
C VAL A 157 9.34 22.86 -11.84
N ASP A 158 9.83 21.65 -11.60
CA ASP A 158 10.88 21.35 -10.62
C ASP A 158 11.98 20.52 -11.28
N CYS A 159 13.24 20.74 -10.90
CA CYS A 159 14.37 20.00 -11.46
C CYS A 159 15.59 20.01 -10.53
N PRO A 160 16.47 18.99 -10.63
CA PRO A 160 17.79 19.06 -10.02
C PRO A 160 18.57 20.30 -10.47
N GLU A 161 19.36 20.89 -9.58
CA GLU A 161 20.12 22.12 -9.84
C GLU A 161 21.02 22.04 -11.10
N CYS A 162 21.58 20.86 -11.37
CA CYS A 162 22.40 20.59 -12.54
C CYS A 162 21.65 20.74 -13.88
N TYR A 163 20.32 20.74 -13.87
CA TYR A 163 19.44 20.91 -15.04
C TYR A 163 18.66 22.22 -15.04
N SER A 164 18.89 23.12 -14.08
CA SER A 164 18.27 24.46 -14.00
C SER A 164 18.33 25.20 -15.34
N LYS A 165 19.51 25.24 -15.98
CA LYS A 165 19.69 25.87 -17.29
C LYS A 165 18.87 25.23 -18.41
N VAL A 166 18.61 23.93 -18.35
CA VAL A 166 17.75 23.24 -19.33
C VAL A 166 16.31 23.74 -19.17
N VAL A 167 15.84 23.82 -17.93
CA VAL A 167 14.51 24.34 -17.61
C VAL A 167 14.36 25.80 -18.04
N GLU A 168 15.36 26.64 -17.77
CA GLU A 168 15.41 28.03 -18.26
C GLU A 168 15.41 28.11 -19.79
N TYR A 169 16.14 27.22 -20.47
CA TYR A 169 16.15 27.14 -21.93
C TYR A 169 14.78 26.76 -22.51
N LEU A 170 14.04 25.87 -21.85
CA LEU A 170 12.70 25.46 -22.29
C LEU A 170 11.65 26.54 -22.00
N PHE A 171 11.66 27.09 -20.78
CA PHE A 171 10.52 27.80 -20.21
C PHE A 171 10.81 29.25 -19.83
N GLY A 172 12.07 29.69 -19.79
CA GLY A 172 12.44 30.99 -19.23
C GLY A 172 12.01 32.21 -20.04
N ALA A 173 11.58 32.03 -21.29
CA ALA A 173 11.02 33.10 -22.12
C ALA A 173 9.49 33.01 -22.28
N THR A 174 8.81 32.17 -21.48
CA THR A 174 7.39 31.88 -21.63
C THR A 174 6.61 32.13 -20.35
N PHE A 175 5.43 32.73 -20.49
CA PHE A 175 4.42 32.84 -19.46
C PHE A 175 3.29 31.84 -19.71
N LEU A 176 2.74 31.29 -18.62
CA LEU A 176 1.52 30.50 -18.64
C LEU A 176 0.36 31.42 -18.24
N CYS A 177 -0.72 31.35 -18.98
CA CYS A 177 -1.92 32.16 -18.77
C CYS A 177 -3.13 31.25 -18.61
N ASP A 178 -4.11 31.69 -17.84
CA ASP A 178 -5.39 31.01 -17.68
C ASP A 178 -6.23 31.04 -18.97
N THR A 179 -6.34 32.19 -19.62
CA THR A 179 -7.22 32.44 -20.76
C THR A 179 -6.50 33.02 -21.98
N SER A 180 -7.16 32.94 -23.14
CA SER A 180 -6.71 33.57 -24.40
C SER A 180 -6.51 35.08 -24.27
N ASP A 181 -7.39 35.76 -23.55
CA ASP A 181 -7.33 37.22 -23.43
C ASP A 181 -6.17 37.65 -22.52
N THR A 182 -5.93 36.92 -21.43
CA THR A 182 -4.71 37.04 -20.62
C THR A 182 -3.46 36.81 -21.47
N GLY A 183 -3.43 35.75 -22.29
CA GLY A 183 -2.31 35.44 -23.18
C GLY A 183 -1.99 36.58 -24.15
N LYS A 184 -3.01 37.19 -24.78
CA LYS A 184 -2.83 38.36 -25.65
C LYS A 184 -2.32 39.57 -24.87
N ALA A 185 -2.97 39.89 -23.74
CA ALA A 185 -2.64 41.05 -22.93
C ALA A 185 -1.18 40.99 -22.46
N VAL A 186 -0.74 39.83 -21.95
CA VAL A 186 0.62 39.61 -21.45
C VAL A 186 1.64 39.63 -22.59
N THR A 187 1.40 38.92 -23.70
CA THR A 187 2.37 38.84 -24.81
C THR A 187 2.66 40.20 -25.45
N PHE A 188 1.62 41.00 -25.67
CA PHE A 188 1.74 42.29 -26.38
C PHE A 188 1.97 43.48 -25.46
N HIS A 189 2.02 43.27 -24.13
CA HIS A 189 2.33 44.34 -23.19
C HIS A 189 3.73 44.93 -23.47
N PRO A 190 3.88 46.27 -23.59
CA PRO A 190 5.14 46.91 -24.03
C PRO A 190 6.37 46.53 -23.18
N GLN A 191 6.16 46.29 -21.89
CA GLN A 191 7.23 45.93 -20.95
C GLN A 191 7.52 44.42 -20.91
N VAL A 192 6.61 43.56 -21.38
CA VAL A 192 6.75 42.10 -21.28
C VAL A 192 7.38 41.56 -22.56
N ARG A 193 6.69 41.70 -23.70
CA ARG A 193 7.09 41.22 -25.03
C ARG A 193 7.71 39.81 -24.98
N ALA A 194 6.98 38.87 -24.41
CA ALA A 194 7.39 37.48 -24.23
C ALA A 194 6.33 36.52 -24.76
N LYS A 195 6.71 35.27 -25.02
CA LYS A 195 5.74 34.25 -25.44
C LYS A 195 4.79 33.95 -24.29
N SER A 196 3.50 33.81 -24.57
CA SER A 196 2.51 33.36 -23.58
C SER A 196 1.78 32.14 -24.11
N VAL A 197 1.44 31.20 -23.24
CA VAL A 197 0.69 30.00 -23.58
C VAL A 197 -0.45 29.82 -22.60
N THR A 198 -1.66 29.60 -23.11
CA THR A 198 -2.85 29.40 -22.28
C THR A 198 -2.88 27.99 -21.70
N ARG A 199 -3.67 27.80 -20.65
CA ARG A 199 -3.98 26.48 -20.08
C ARG A 199 -4.43 25.48 -21.14
N ASP A 200 -5.22 25.94 -22.11
CA ASP A 200 -5.73 25.13 -23.23
C ASP A 200 -4.70 24.88 -24.34
N GLY A 201 -3.52 25.48 -24.26
CA GLY A 201 -2.42 25.27 -25.20
C GLY A 201 -2.41 26.20 -26.40
N ASP A 202 -3.16 27.30 -26.38
CA ASP A 202 -3.01 28.36 -27.38
C ASP A 202 -1.74 29.16 -27.09
N SER A 203 -0.95 29.48 -28.10
CA SER A 203 0.30 30.22 -27.94
C SER A 203 0.32 31.54 -28.70
N TYR A 204 0.87 32.55 -28.02
CA TYR A 204 0.94 33.94 -28.43
C TYR A 204 2.40 34.37 -28.44
N ASP A 205 2.94 34.68 -29.61
CA ASP A 205 4.31 35.15 -29.76
C ASP A 205 4.38 36.66 -30.03
N PRO A 206 5.31 37.41 -29.42
CA PRO A 206 5.46 38.85 -29.64
C PRO A 206 5.85 39.21 -31.08
N SER A 207 6.27 38.25 -31.90
CA SER A 207 6.46 38.42 -33.36
C SER A 207 5.15 38.51 -34.15
N GLY A 208 4.00 38.29 -33.51
CA GLY A 208 2.68 38.29 -34.14
C GLY A 208 2.21 36.90 -34.57
N SER A 209 2.97 35.84 -34.27
CA SER A 209 2.51 34.47 -34.48
C SER A 209 1.51 34.06 -33.40
N LEU A 210 0.35 33.59 -33.85
CA LEU A 210 -0.72 33.06 -33.01
C LEU A 210 -0.97 31.61 -33.44
N THR A 211 -0.81 30.67 -32.51
CA THR A 211 -1.14 29.27 -32.76
C THR A 211 -2.25 28.88 -31.81
N GLY A 212 -3.41 28.54 -32.34
CA GLY A 212 -4.55 28.09 -31.55
C GLY A 212 -5.53 27.30 -32.39
N GLY A 213 -6.40 26.56 -31.72
CA GLY A 213 -7.39 25.69 -32.34
C GLY A 213 -7.43 24.30 -31.71
N SER A 214 -8.61 23.67 -31.78
CA SER A 214 -8.77 22.27 -31.42
C SER A 214 -7.86 21.42 -32.30
N SER A 215 -6.77 20.91 -31.73
CA SER A 215 -5.94 19.88 -32.36
C SER A 215 -6.86 18.70 -32.69
N SER A 216 -7.32 18.63 -33.93
CA SER A 216 -8.25 17.62 -34.47
C SER A 216 -7.61 16.22 -34.58
N GLY A 217 -6.45 16.02 -33.97
CA GLY A 217 -5.91 14.72 -33.60
C GLY A 217 -5.70 14.68 -32.09
N GLY A 218 -6.62 14.07 -31.36
CA GLY A 218 -6.38 13.75 -29.95
C GLY A 218 -5.05 13.01 -29.85
N ASN A 219 -4.21 13.39 -28.86
CA ASN A 219 -2.91 12.79 -28.51
C ASN A 219 -1.62 13.49 -29.00
N GLU A 220 -1.67 14.69 -29.62
CA GLU A 220 -0.41 15.38 -29.99
C GLU A 220 0.33 16.02 -28.80
N TYR A 221 -0.41 16.53 -27.81
CA TYR A 221 0.11 17.22 -26.61
C TYR A 221 -0.18 16.48 -25.29
N SER A 222 -0.03 15.16 -25.30
CA SER A 222 -0.24 14.29 -24.12
C SER A 222 1.06 13.79 -23.51
N VAL A 223 2.22 14.08 -24.11
CA VAL A 223 3.48 13.44 -23.71
C VAL A 223 3.88 13.85 -22.30
N LEU A 224 3.82 15.14 -21.97
CA LEU A 224 4.14 15.59 -20.62
C LEU A 224 3.13 15.08 -19.60
N ARG A 225 1.84 15.03 -19.94
CA ARG A 225 0.80 14.47 -19.06
C ARG A 225 1.07 12.99 -18.77
N THR A 226 1.32 12.19 -19.80
CA THR A 226 1.63 10.75 -19.67
C THR A 226 2.94 10.53 -18.91
N LEU A 227 3.95 11.39 -19.10
CA LEU A 227 5.19 11.34 -18.32
C LEU A 227 4.96 11.69 -16.84
N CYS A 228 4.18 12.73 -16.55
CA CYS A 228 3.82 13.10 -15.18
C CYS A 228 3.08 11.95 -14.50
N GLU A 229 2.13 11.32 -15.19
CA GLU A 229 1.44 10.15 -14.68
C GLU A 229 2.42 9.00 -14.45
N HIS A 230 3.28 8.67 -15.41
CA HIS A 230 4.32 7.66 -15.27
C HIS A 230 5.26 7.92 -14.08
N PHE A 231 5.72 9.16 -13.86
CA PHE A 231 6.57 9.50 -12.72
C PHE A 231 5.82 9.43 -11.39
N SER A 232 4.52 9.77 -11.36
CA SER A 232 3.68 9.58 -10.19
C SER A 232 3.56 8.09 -9.81
N ARG A 233 3.36 7.21 -10.80
CA ARG A 233 3.37 5.75 -10.60
C ARG A 233 4.73 5.21 -10.15
N CYS A 234 5.84 5.76 -10.65
CA CYS A 234 7.18 5.43 -10.14
C CYS A 234 7.35 5.80 -8.65
N LYS A 235 6.78 6.93 -8.21
CA LYS A 235 6.82 7.35 -6.79
C LYS A 235 5.96 6.42 -5.94
N GLU A 236 4.75 6.08 -6.40
CA GLU A 236 3.85 5.11 -5.75
C GLU A 236 4.49 3.73 -5.62
N GLU A 237 5.17 3.25 -6.69
CA GLU A 237 5.89 1.97 -6.69
C GLU A 237 6.99 1.93 -5.63
N ARG A 238 7.74 3.03 -5.48
CA ARG A 238 8.79 3.11 -4.44
C ARG A 238 8.21 3.07 -3.04
N GLN A 239 7.09 3.75 -2.80
CA GLN A 239 6.39 3.72 -1.51
C GLN A 239 5.89 2.32 -1.20
N LEU A 240 5.21 1.69 -2.15
CA LEU A 240 4.65 0.35 -1.99
C LEU A 240 5.72 -0.72 -1.78
N ASN A 241 6.85 -0.64 -2.49
CA ASN A 241 8.01 -1.51 -2.23
C ASN A 241 8.56 -1.32 -0.81
N GLY A 242 8.59 -0.08 -0.30
CA GLY A 242 8.98 0.21 1.08
C GLY A 242 8.03 -0.41 2.10
N GLU A 243 6.72 -0.35 1.86
CA GLU A 243 5.69 -0.98 2.69
C GLU A 243 5.81 -2.51 2.68
N ILE A 244 6.01 -3.11 1.51
CA ILE A 244 6.23 -4.56 1.34
C ILE A 244 7.49 -5.01 2.08
N GLU A 245 8.59 -4.25 1.99
CA GLU A 245 9.83 -4.58 2.70
C GLU A 245 9.62 -4.54 4.23
N GLN A 246 8.92 -3.52 4.75
CA GLN A 246 8.58 -3.45 6.17
C GLN A 246 7.73 -4.64 6.60
N LEU A 247 6.72 -5.00 5.81
CA LEU A 247 5.83 -6.12 6.09
C LEU A 247 6.57 -7.46 6.05
N ASN A 248 7.51 -7.64 5.12
CA ASN A 248 8.36 -8.82 5.04
C ASN A 248 9.27 -8.97 6.26
N VAL A 249 9.79 -7.87 6.80
CA VAL A 249 10.55 -7.87 8.06
C VAL A 249 9.65 -8.32 9.23
N GLU A 250 8.41 -7.82 9.31
CA GLU A 250 7.45 -8.24 10.34
C GLU A 250 7.05 -9.72 10.22
N ILE A 251 6.76 -10.19 9.02
CA ILE A 251 6.45 -11.59 8.73
C ILE A 251 7.63 -12.48 9.12
N SER A 252 8.86 -12.08 8.76
CA SER A 252 10.08 -12.82 9.12
C SER A 252 10.28 -12.92 10.64
N ARG A 253 9.94 -11.86 11.38
CA ARG A 253 9.95 -11.86 12.85
C ARG A 253 8.92 -12.83 13.42
N HIS A 254 7.68 -12.78 12.94
CA HIS A 254 6.61 -13.70 13.36
C HIS A 254 6.90 -15.15 12.95
N GLN A 255 7.59 -15.38 11.84
CA GLN A 255 7.94 -16.72 11.37
C GLN A 255 8.98 -17.40 12.27
N LYS A 256 9.89 -16.64 12.90
CA LYS A 256 10.78 -17.17 13.95
C LYS A 256 9.99 -17.60 15.19
N SER A 257 9.05 -16.78 15.64
CA SER A 257 8.15 -17.14 16.76
C SER A 257 7.25 -18.34 16.43
N LYS A 258 6.81 -18.47 15.18
CA LYS A 258 6.05 -19.63 14.69
C LYS A 258 6.84 -20.93 14.83
N GLY A 259 8.13 -20.94 14.46
CA GLY A 259 8.96 -22.16 14.58
C GLY A 259 9.05 -22.67 16.03
N ALA A 260 9.19 -21.76 17.00
CA ALA A 260 9.16 -22.12 18.42
C ALA A 260 7.77 -22.62 18.87
N TRP A 261 6.69 -21.98 18.38
CA TRP A 261 5.32 -22.42 18.64
C TRP A 261 5.03 -23.81 18.05
N ASP A 262 5.41 -24.06 16.80
CA ASP A 262 5.20 -25.35 16.12
C ASP A 262 5.94 -26.50 16.83
N ASN A 263 7.14 -26.24 17.36
CA ASN A 263 7.87 -27.23 18.17
C ASN A 263 7.14 -27.55 19.48
N LEU A 264 6.72 -26.51 20.21
CA LEU A 264 5.98 -26.68 21.47
C LEU A 264 4.61 -27.34 21.25
N ASP A 265 3.97 -27.08 20.09
CA ASP A 265 2.71 -27.71 19.71
C ASP A 265 2.88 -29.18 19.34
N ARG A 266 3.99 -29.55 18.69
CA ARG A 266 4.35 -30.97 18.48
C ARG A 266 4.57 -31.68 19.81
N GLU A 267 5.38 -31.11 20.71
CA GLU A 267 5.60 -31.68 22.04
C GLU A 267 4.29 -31.88 22.82
N HIS A 268 3.34 -30.94 22.70
CA HIS A 268 2.01 -31.08 23.29
C HIS A 268 1.25 -32.29 22.74
N ARG A 269 1.21 -32.43 21.42
CA ARG A 269 0.47 -33.52 20.77
C ARG A 269 1.09 -34.88 21.10
N ASP A 270 2.41 -34.94 21.21
CA ASP A 270 3.12 -36.15 21.62
C ASP A 270 2.82 -36.51 23.08
N LEU A 271 2.79 -35.52 23.99
CA LEU A 271 2.38 -35.75 25.39
C LEU A 271 0.91 -36.18 25.51
N ASP A 272 -0.01 -35.55 24.76
CA ASP A 272 -1.42 -35.91 24.76
C ASP A 272 -1.65 -37.33 24.24
N THR A 273 -0.95 -37.73 23.18
CA THR A 273 -1.04 -39.10 22.66
C THR A 273 -0.46 -40.11 23.66
N GLN A 274 0.64 -39.77 24.34
CA GLN A 274 1.16 -40.59 25.44
C GLN A 274 0.17 -40.71 26.60
N LEU A 275 -0.42 -39.60 27.06
CA LEU A 275 -1.44 -39.58 28.11
C LEU A 275 -2.67 -40.40 27.70
N GLY A 276 -3.14 -40.26 26.46
CA GLY A 276 -4.23 -41.07 25.92
C GLY A 276 -3.90 -42.56 25.93
N SER A 277 -2.68 -42.93 25.56
CA SER A 277 -2.23 -44.33 25.58
C SER A 277 -2.17 -44.89 27.01
N VAL A 278 -1.67 -44.12 27.98
CA VAL A 278 -1.61 -44.51 29.39
C VAL A 278 -3.02 -44.62 29.97
N SER A 279 -3.90 -43.67 29.65
CA SER A 279 -5.29 -43.68 30.09
C SER A 279 -6.06 -44.90 29.53
N CYS A 280 -5.86 -45.23 28.26
CA CYS A 280 -6.37 -46.48 27.68
C CYS A 280 -5.80 -47.73 28.37
N ARG A 281 -4.50 -47.74 28.69
CA ARG A 281 -3.88 -48.86 29.43
C ARG A 281 -4.44 -49.02 30.83
N ILE A 282 -4.69 -47.92 31.55
CA ILE A 282 -5.34 -47.94 32.87
C ILE A 282 -6.76 -48.49 32.75
N ARG A 283 -7.55 -47.98 31.80
CA ARG A 283 -8.92 -48.47 31.54
C ARG A 283 -8.97 -49.94 31.15
N SER A 284 -7.99 -50.41 30.41
CA SER A 284 -7.88 -51.82 30.00
C SER A 284 -7.31 -52.72 31.10
N HIS A 285 -6.80 -52.16 32.20
CA HIS A 285 -6.19 -52.96 33.25
C HIS A 285 -7.26 -53.62 34.13
N PRO A 286 -7.14 -54.91 34.49
CA PRO A 286 -8.13 -55.61 35.31
C PRO A 286 -8.40 -54.93 36.66
N TYR A 287 -7.39 -54.27 37.23
CA TYR A 287 -7.53 -53.49 38.46
C TYR A 287 -8.54 -52.35 38.35
N HIS A 288 -8.72 -51.73 37.17
CA HIS A 288 -9.68 -50.65 37.02
C HIS A 288 -11.13 -51.17 37.06
N ALA A 289 -11.39 -52.32 36.43
CA ALA A 289 -12.68 -53.00 36.52
C ALA A 289 -12.99 -53.44 37.96
N LEU A 290 -12.01 -54.04 38.65
CA LEU A 290 -12.12 -54.42 40.06
C LEU A 290 -12.35 -53.20 40.97
N HIS A 291 -11.71 -52.06 40.69
CA HIS A 291 -11.89 -50.84 41.47
C HIS A 291 -13.29 -50.23 41.28
N GLN A 292 -13.83 -50.25 40.06
CA GLN A 292 -15.22 -49.86 39.81
C GLN A 292 -16.20 -50.79 40.55
N GLU A 293 -15.95 -52.10 40.51
CA GLU A 293 -16.78 -53.08 41.21
C GLU A 293 -16.75 -52.87 42.74
N ILE A 294 -15.58 -52.53 43.30
CA ILE A 294 -15.45 -52.16 44.72
C ILE A 294 -16.22 -50.88 45.05
N GLU A 295 -16.13 -49.83 44.22
CA GLU A 295 -16.90 -48.60 44.41
C GLU A 295 -18.42 -48.84 44.36
N GLU A 296 -18.87 -49.69 43.44
CA GLU A 296 -20.26 -50.06 43.28
C GLU A 296 -20.77 -50.89 44.46
N LEU A 297 -19.97 -51.83 44.95
CA LEU A 297 -20.25 -52.59 46.17
C LEU A 297 -20.27 -51.70 47.42
N ASN A 298 -19.36 -50.73 47.54
CA ASN A 298 -19.38 -49.78 48.66
C ASN A 298 -20.63 -48.90 48.64
N ALA A 299 -21.07 -48.45 47.46
CA ALA A 299 -22.32 -47.72 47.33
C ALA A 299 -23.54 -48.57 47.73
N GLN A 300 -23.54 -49.85 47.35
CA GLN A 300 -24.58 -50.81 47.78
C GLN A 300 -24.54 -51.05 49.30
N ILE A 301 -23.35 -51.10 49.90
CA ILE A 301 -23.20 -51.21 51.37
C ILE A 301 -23.81 -49.98 52.05
N GLU A 302 -23.48 -48.76 51.61
CA GLU A 302 -24.08 -47.54 52.18
C GLU A 302 -25.61 -47.50 52.02
N GLU A 303 -26.14 -47.98 50.90
CA GLU A 303 -27.58 -48.07 50.68
C GLU A 303 -28.24 -49.10 51.61
N HIS A 304 -27.62 -50.27 51.78
CA HIS A 304 -28.10 -51.30 52.69
C HIS A 304 -27.99 -50.89 54.16
N GLU A 305 -26.94 -50.18 54.56
CA GLU A 305 -26.80 -49.64 55.92
C GLU A 305 -27.93 -48.65 56.24
N LYS A 306 -28.25 -47.74 55.31
CA LYS A 306 -29.41 -46.84 55.47
C LYS A 306 -30.73 -47.60 55.55
N SER A 307 -30.91 -48.62 54.71
CA SER A 307 -32.13 -49.44 54.74
C SER A 307 -32.25 -50.22 56.06
N ILE A 308 -31.14 -50.69 56.64
CA ILE A 308 -31.12 -51.31 57.96
C ILE A 308 -31.52 -50.31 59.03
N GLU A 309 -30.95 -49.10 59.03
CA GLU A 309 -31.34 -48.04 59.99
C GLU A 309 -32.84 -47.72 59.89
N GLU A 310 -33.39 -47.60 58.68
CA GLU A 310 -34.82 -47.36 58.46
C GLU A 310 -35.70 -48.50 59.01
N LEU A 311 -35.30 -49.76 58.75
CA LEU A 311 -36.01 -50.94 59.25
C LEU A 311 -35.88 -51.11 60.78
N GLU A 312 -34.76 -50.70 61.37
CA GLU A 312 -34.59 -50.70 62.83
C GLU A 312 -35.53 -49.69 63.49
N VAL A 313 -35.64 -48.48 62.94
CA VAL A 313 -36.62 -47.48 63.39
C VAL A 313 -38.06 -47.99 63.22
N GLU A 314 -38.36 -48.65 62.10
CA GLU A 314 -39.69 -49.21 61.85
C GLU A 314 -40.01 -50.37 62.81
N LYS A 315 -39.03 -51.22 63.13
CA LYS A 315 -39.16 -52.29 64.12
C LYS A 315 -39.40 -51.74 65.52
N GLU A 316 -38.67 -50.71 65.94
CA GLU A 316 -38.91 -50.06 67.25
C GLU A 316 -40.30 -49.46 67.32
N ARG A 317 -40.77 -48.82 66.24
CA ARG A 317 -42.13 -48.30 66.14
C ARG A 317 -43.19 -49.41 66.23
N LEU A 318 -43.01 -50.50 65.49
CA LEU A 318 -43.93 -51.64 65.52
C LEU A 318 -43.92 -52.33 66.88
N ALA A 319 -42.76 -52.44 67.55
CA ALA A 319 -42.69 -52.94 68.92
C ALA A 319 -43.48 -52.06 69.89
N ALA A 320 -43.33 -50.73 69.79
CA ALA A 320 -44.13 -49.79 70.57
C ALA A 320 -45.63 -49.87 70.25
N ASP A 321 -46.01 -50.09 68.98
CA ASP A 321 -47.40 -50.30 68.58
C ASP A 321 -47.95 -51.65 69.11
N VAL A 322 -47.15 -52.72 69.15
CA VAL A 322 -47.52 -54.00 69.75
C VAL A 322 -47.70 -53.85 71.26
N ASP A 323 -46.79 -53.17 71.95
CA ASP A 323 -46.91 -52.91 73.39
C ASP A 323 -48.17 -52.08 73.70
N ARG A 324 -48.45 -51.04 72.90
CA ARG A 324 -49.70 -50.26 73.03
C ARG A 324 -50.94 -51.12 72.81
N LEU A 325 -50.94 -51.96 71.78
CA LEU A 325 -52.07 -52.85 71.49
C LEU A 325 -52.24 -53.92 72.59
N GLN A 326 -51.16 -54.41 73.18
CA GLN A 326 -51.22 -55.32 74.33
C GLN A 326 -51.80 -54.62 75.57
N GLU A 327 -51.45 -53.36 75.82
CA GLU A 327 -52.08 -52.54 76.87
C GLU A 327 -53.57 -52.30 76.58
N GLU A 328 -53.94 -52.00 75.32
CA GLU A 328 -55.34 -51.85 74.92
C GLU A 328 -56.14 -53.15 75.10
N VAL A 329 -55.59 -54.30 74.71
CA VAL A 329 -56.22 -55.63 74.93
C VAL A 329 -56.35 -55.95 76.42
N ALA A 330 -55.36 -55.62 77.25
CA ALA A 330 -55.45 -55.77 78.70
C ALA A 330 -56.56 -54.89 79.30
N SER A 331 -56.73 -53.66 78.80
CA SER A 331 -57.79 -52.75 79.24
C SER A 331 -59.20 -53.19 78.80
N LEU A 332 -59.32 -53.84 77.63
CA LEU A 332 -60.58 -54.39 77.13
C LEU A 332 -60.98 -55.70 77.83
N GLY A 333 -60.01 -56.51 78.26
CA GLY A 333 -60.24 -57.69 79.10
C GLY A 333 -60.84 -57.34 80.46
N GLY A 334 -60.41 -56.22 81.06
CA GLY A 334 -61.00 -55.72 82.31
C GLY A 334 -62.46 -55.24 82.17
N ASN A 335 -62.83 -54.67 81.02
CA ASN A 335 -64.19 -54.19 80.76
C ASN A 335 -65.19 -55.31 80.42
N GLN A 336 -64.74 -56.47 79.94
CA GLN A 336 -65.63 -57.62 79.69
C GLN A 336 -66.04 -58.37 80.98
N GLU A 337 -65.24 -58.30 82.05
CA GLU A 337 -65.62 -58.88 83.35
C GLU A 337 -66.64 -58.01 84.12
N GLU A 338 -66.73 -56.70 83.85
CA GLU A 338 -67.72 -55.82 84.49
C GLU A 338 -69.09 -55.82 83.80
N GLN A 339 -69.22 -56.23 82.53
CA GLN A 339 -70.50 -56.31 81.82
C GLN A 339 -71.26 -57.64 82.00
N ILE A 340 -70.68 -58.63 82.71
CA ILE A 340 -71.31 -59.94 82.99
C ILE A 340 -71.73 -60.08 84.48
N ARG A 341 -71.58 -59.03 85.30
CA ARG A 341 -72.02 -59.06 86.71
C ARG A 341 -73.50 -58.76 86.94
#